data_AF-A0A971Q1T7-F1
#
_entry.id   AF-A0A971Q1T7-F1
#
_cell.length_a   1.000
_cell.length_b   1.000
_cell.length_c   1.000
_cell.angle_alpha   90.00
_cell.angle_beta   90.00
_cell.angle_gamma   90.00
#
_symmetry.space_group_name_H-M   'P 1'
#
loop_
_entity.id
_entity.type
_entity.pdbx_description
1 polymer ?
#
loop_
_entity_poly.entity_id
_entity_poly.type
_entity_poly.pdbx_seq_one_letter_code
_entity_poly.pdbx_strand_id
1 'polypeptide(L)'
;MGISIIYQGIFQGALTLTAYYIGISNYSQPVAVTMAFATLGLIQVVHAFNERSRYQSIFKLGFFSNKYLIGAALFSALLMVGVIITPALNSLFRVVALNFEQWSTVILLSVLIIPLVDFMKIFARLRQKEY
;
A
#
# COMPACT_ATOMS: atom_id res chain seq x y z
N MET A 1 -12.87 -13.20 -11.78
CA MET A 1 -11.61 -13.37 -11.03
C MET A 1 -10.47 -12.53 -11.62
N GLY A 2 -10.28 -12.48 -12.95
CA GLY A 2 -9.19 -11.69 -13.55
C GLY A 2 -9.36 -10.16 -13.47
N ILE A 3 -10.58 -9.65 -13.69
CA ILE A 3 -10.84 -8.19 -13.73
C ILE A 3 -10.45 -7.51 -12.40
N SER A 4 -10.62 -8.19 -11.26
CA SER A 4 -10.24 -7.63 -9.96
C SER A 4 -8.75 -7.42 -9.78
N ILE A 5 -7.94 -8.35 -10.28
CA ILE A 5 -6.49 -8.25 -10.25
C ILE A 5 -6.03 -7.05 -11.11
N ILE A 6 -6.65 -6.87 -12.29
CA ILE A 6 -6.29 -5.79 -13.22
C ILE A 6 -6.54 -4.41 -12.59
N TYR A 7 -7.77 -4.14 -12.10
CA TYR A 7 -8.05 -2.81 -11.55
C TYR A 7 -7.27 -2.53 -10.26
N GLN A 8 -7.05 -3.54 -9.41
CA GLN A 8 -6.23 -3.39 -8.20
C GLN A 8 -4.79 -3.04 -8.58
N GLY A 9 -4.20 -3.77 -9.53
CA GLY A 9 -2.84 -3.47 -10.03
C GLY A 9 -2.73 -2.05 -10.60
N ILE A 10 -3.74 -1.58 -11.34
CA ILE A 10 -3.79 -0.19 -11.84
C ILE A 10 -3.78 0.81 -10.68
N PHE A 11 -4.60 0.61 -9.64
CA PHE A 11 -4.61 1.51 -8.49
C PHE A 11 -3.28 1.51 -7.72
N GLN A 12 -2.70 0.33 -7.48
CA GLN A 12 -1.41 0.20 -6.82
C GLN A 12 -0.30 0.92 -7.62
N GLY A 13 -0.28 0.71 -8.94
CA GLY A 13 0.66 1.38 -9.85
C GLY A 13 0.48 2.89 -9.88
N ALA A 14 -0.77 3.37 -9.99
CA ALA A 14 -1.09 4.79 -10.01
C ALA A 14 -0.64 5.49 -8.72
N LEU A 15 -1.00 4.95 -7.54
CA LEU A 15 -0.60 5.51 -6.25
C LEU A 15 0.92 5.53 -6.07
N THR A 16 1.61 4.47 -6.52
CA THR A 16 3.07 4.38 -6.46
C THR A 16 3.74 5.40 -7.37
N LEU A 17 3.23 5.58 -8.58
CA LEU A 17 3.71 6.60 -9.52
C LEU A 17 3.43 8.01 -9.02
N THR A 18 2.29 8.24 -8.34
CA THR A 18 2.02 9.52 -7.67
C THR A 18 3.04 9.79 -6.56
N ALA A 19 3.39 8.80 -5.75
CA ALA A 19 4.44 8.95 -4.73
C ALA A 19 5.79 9.30 -5.35
N TYR A 20 6.17 8.62 -6.44
CA TYR A 20 7.37 8.93 -7.20
C TYR A 20 7.32 10.36 -7.75
N TYR A 21 6.21 10.75 -8.36
CA TYR A 21 6.03 12.07 -8.96
C TYR A 21 6.14 13.21 -7.94
N ILE A 22 5.52 13.05 -6.77
CA ILE A 22 5.66 14.00 -5.66
C ILE A 22 7.11 14.05 -5.18
N GLY A 23 7.74 12.88 -5.06
CA GLY A 23 9.14 12.75 -4.64
C GLY A 23 10.12 13.47 -5.56
N ILE A 24 9.98 13.30 -6.87
CA ILE A 24 10.88 13.90 -7.86
C ILE A 24 10.63 15.40 -8.02
N SER A 25 9.38 15.85 -7.86
CA SER A 25 9.02 17.26 -8.04
C SER A 25 9.43 18.14 -6.87
N ASN A 26 9.46 17.60 -5.64
CA ASN A 26 9.72 18.37 -4.42
C ASN A 26 11.09 18.10 -3.78
N TYR A 27 11.75 16.99 -4.14
CA TYR A 27 12.99 16.57 -3.48
C TYR A 27 14.07 16.17 -4.50
N SER A 28 14.33 14.86 -4.66
CA SER A 28 15.40 14.33 -5.51
C SER A 28 15.05 12.93 -6.00
N GLN A 29 15.76 12.46 -7.03
CA GLN A 29 15.52 11.14 -7.61
C GLN A 29 15.66 9.98 -6.59
N PRO A 30 16.70 9.91 -5.73
CA PRO A 30 16.79 8.84 -4.73
C PRO A 30 15.63 8.84 -3.72
N VAL A 31 15.17 10.04 -3.31
CA VAL A 31 14.00 10.19 -2.43
C VAL A 31 12.75 9.70 -3.15
N ALA A 32 12.54 10.09 -4.41
CA ALA A 32 11.41 9.66 -5.23
C ALA A 32 11.33 8.14 -5.38
N VAL A 33 12.45 7.50 -5.69
CA VAL A 33 12.55 6.03 -5.77
C VAL A 33 12.21 5.38 -4.44
N THR A 34 12.71 5.94 -3.33
CA THR A 34 12.44 5.39 -2.00
C THR A 34 10.98 5.58 -1.57
N MET A 35 10.39 6.73 -1.87
CA MET A 35 8.97 6.99 -1.64
C MET A 35 8.10 6.01 -2.44
N ALA A 36 8.45 5.74 -3.70
CA ALA A 36 7.75 4.74 -4.52
C ALA A 36 7.89 3.33 -3.94
N PHE A 37 9.11 2.91 -3.57
CA PHE A 37 9.37 1.62 -2.95
C PHE A 37 8.56 1.43 -1.66
N ALA A 38 8.62 2.41 -0.75
CA ALA A 38 7.92 2.35 0.53
C ALA A 38 6.39 2.38 0.34
N THR A 39 5.89 3.20 -0.61
CA THR A 39 4.46 3.28 -0.92
C THR A 39 3.95 1.94 -1.44
N LEU A 40 4.64 1.33 -2.40
CA LEU A 40 4.26 0.04 -2.96
C LEU A 40 4.30 -1.07 -1.89
N GLY A 41 5.36 -1.11 -1.07
CA GLY A 41 5.50 -2.08 0.01
C GLY A 41 4.37 -1.99 1.04
N LEU A 42 4.07 -0.78 1.53
CA LEU A 42 2.96 -0.55 2.45
C LEU A 42 1.60 -0.83 1.82
N ILE A 43 1.41 -0.49 0.54
CA ILE A 43 0.20 -0.83 -0.20
C ILE A 43 -0.04 -2.34 -0.13
N GLN A 44 0.97 -3.19 -0.34
CA GLN A 44 0.78 -4.64 -0.26
C GLN A 44 0.40 -5.11 1.15
N VAL A 45 1.03 -4.54 2.18
CA VAL A 45 0.70 -4.84 3.58
C VAL A 45 -0.77 -4.49 3.89
N VAL A 46 -1.19 -3.28 3.50
CA VAL A 46 -2.55 -2.79 3.73
C VAL A 46 -3.58 -3.53 2.88
N HIS A 47 -3.25 -3.78 1.61
CA HIS A 47 -4.11 -4.49 0.65
C HIS A 47 -4.38 -5.93 1.08
N ALA A 48 -3.43 -6.60 1.75
CA ALA A 48 -3.64 -7.94 2.30
C ALA A 48 -4.82 -8.01 3.28
N PHE A 49 -5.12 -6.92 4.01
CA PHE A 49 -6.31 -6.86 4.85
C PHE A 49 -7.60 -6.75 4.04
N ASN A 50 -7.58 -6.02 2.92
CA ASN A 50 -8.71 -5.94 2.02
C ASN A 50 -8.98 -7.30 1.35
N GLU A 51 -7.95 -8.05 0.98
CA GLU A 51 -8.12 -9.35 0.31
C GLU A 51 -8.59 -10.49 1.24
N ARG A 52 -8.70 -10.25 2.56
CA ARG A 52 -9.31 -11.21 3.50
C ARG A 52 -10.69 -11.70 3.09
N SER A 53 -11.47 -10.82 2.46
CA SER A 53 -12.75 -11.23 1.90
C SER A 53 -12.99 -10.57 0.56
N ARG A 54 -13.33 -11.41 -0.40
CA ARG A 54 -13.76 -11.02 -1.74
C ARG A 54 -15.09 -10.25 -1.71
N TYR A 55 -15.96 -10.56 -0.75
CA TYR A 55 -17.35 -10.07 -0.72
C TYR A 55 -17.71 -9.29 0.52
N GLN A 56 -16.87 -9.22 1.55
CA GLN A 56 -17.11 -8.39 2.72
C GLN A 56 -16.08 -7.26 2.79
N SER A 57 -16.55 -6.09 3.22
CA SER A 57 -15.70 -4.91 3.36
C SER A 57 -14.88 -5.09 4.64
N ILE A 58 -13.66 -4.58 4.63
CA ILE A 58 -12.79 -4.59 5.81
C ILE A 58 -13.44 -3.90 7.02
N PHE A 59 -14.27 -2.87 6.78
CA PHE A 59 -15.03 -2.18 7.82
C PHE A 59 -16.11 -3.06 8.47
N LYS A 60 -16.63 -4.07 7.75
CA LYS A 60 -17.59 -5.04 8.31
C LYS A 60 -16.92 -6.20 9.03
N LEU A 61 -15.74 -6.62 8.56
CA LEU A 61 -14.97 -7.73 9.14
C LEU A 61 -14.19 -7.34 10.39
N GLY A 62 -13.90 -6.04 10.55
CA GLY A 62 -13.03 -5.51 11.59
C GLY A 62 -11.56 -5.79 11.32
N PHE A 63 -10.71 -4.77 11.46
CA PHE A 63 -9.26 -4.89 11.27
C PHE A 63 -8.61 -5.91 12.22
N PHE A 64 -9.10 -5.99 13.46
CA PHE A 64 -8.54 -6.81 14.54
C PHE A 64 -9.01 -8.28 14.58
N SER A 65 -9.81 -8.72 13.61
CA SER A 65 -10.41 -10.06 13.63
C SER A 65 -9.43 -11.22 13.48
N ASN A 66 -8.26 -11.00 12.88
CA ASN A 66 -7.23 -12.04 12.77
C ASN A 66 -5.84 -11.47 13.14
N LYS A 67 -5.35 -11.96 14.29
CA LYS A 67 -4.11 -11.51 14.93
C LYS A 67 -2.86 -11.93 14.16
N TYR A 68 -2.91 -13.06 13.44
CA TYR A 68 -1.79 -13.55 12.64
C TYR A 68 -1.47 -12.61 11.48
N LEU A 69 -2.49 -12.12 10.75
CA LEU A 69 -2.24 -11.14 9.68
C LEU A 69 -1.72 -9.82 10.22
N ILE A 70 -2.19 -9.39 11.39
CA ILE A 70 -1.68 -8.17 12.02
C ILE A 70 -0.21 -8.35 12.37
N GLY A 71 0.15 -9.47 12.98
CA GLY A 71 1.54 -9.80 13.28
C GLY A 71 2.41 -9.82 12.02
N ALA A 72 1.96 -10.48 10.96
CA ALA A 72 2.68 -10.51 9.68
C ALA A 72 2.79 -9.12 9.03
N ALA A 73 1.74 -8.32 9.07
CA ALA A 73 1.74 -6.96 8.54
C ALA A 73 2.71 -6.04 9.29
N LEU A 74 2.68 -6.06 10.62
CA LEU A 74 3.60 -5.31 11.47
C LEU A 74 5.04 -5.75 11.24
N PHE A 75 5.29 -7.07 11.20
CA PHE A 75 6.62 -7.61 10.96
C PHE A 75 7.17 -7.18 9.58
N SER A 76 6.36 -7.29 8.51
CA SER A 76 6.74 -6.84 7.17
C SER A 76 7.01 -5.34 7.11
N ALA A 77 6.16 -4.52 7.74
CA ALA A 77 6.36 -3.08 7.80
C ALA A 77 7.65 -2.71 8.56
N LEU A 78 7.92 -3.37 9.68
CA LEU A 78 9.16 -3.17 10.46
C LEU A 78 10.41 -3.55 9.66
N LEU A 79 10.39 -4.69 8.96
CA LEU A 79 11.49 -5.10 8.10
C LEU A 79 11.75 -4.08 6.99
N MET A 80 10.68 -3.60 6.33
CA MET A 80 10.80 -2.60 5.27
C MET A 80 11.36 -1.28 5.80
N VAL A 81 10.89 -0.79 6.95
CA VAL A 81 11.47 0.39 7.61
C VAL A 81 12.93 0.14 7.96
N GLY A 82 13.26 -1.04 8.50
CA GLY A 82 14.62 -1.47 8.80
C GLY A 82 15.56 -1.38 7.60
N VAL A 83 15.10 -1.79 6.42
CA VAL A 83 15.85 -1.66 5.15
C VAL A 83 16.16 -0.20 4.82
N ILE A 84 15.20 0.70 5.03
CA ILE A 84 15.34 2.13 4.66
C ILE A 84 16.29 2.88 5.62
N ILE A 85 16.23 2.58 6.92
CA ILE A 85 16.98 3.33 7.94
C ILE A 85 18.39 2.76 8.18
N THR A 86 18.64 1.49 7.88
CA THR A 86 19.93 0.84 8.14
C THR A 86 20.91 1.11 6.99
N PRO A 87 22.06 1.79 7.22
CA PRO A 87 22.96 2.19 6.13
C PRO A 87 23.48 1.05 5.24
N ALA A 88 23.76 -0.11 5.84
CA ALA A 88 24.20 -1.28 5.08
C ALA A 88 23.10 -1.81 4.12
N LEU A 89 21.85 -1.76 4.57
CA LEU A 89 20.71 -2.24 3.79
C LEU A 89 20.25 -1.19 2.77
N ASN A 90 20.19 0.08 3.16
CA ASN A 90 19.70 1.12 2.26
C ASN A 90 20.61 1.25 1.01
N SER A 91 21.93 1.08 1.17
CA SER A 91 22.88 1.03 0.06
C SER A 91 22.67 -0.21 -0.83
N LEU A 92 22.37 -1.36 -0.23
CA LEU A 92 22.12 -2.61 -0.97
C LEU A 92 20.83 -2.51 -1.82
N PHE A 93 19.78 -1.93 -1.25
CA PHE A 93 18.48 -1.75 -1.90
C PHE A 93 18.37 -0.46 -2.73
N ARG A 94 19.43 0.36 -2.75
CA ARG A 94 19.49 1.67 -3.43
C ARG A 94 18.36 2.60 -3.01
N VAL A 95 18.06 2.63 -1.71
CA VAL A 95 17.08 3.51 -1.07
C VAL A 95 17.79 4.47 -0.12
N VAL A 96 17.12 5.57 0.24
CA VAL A 96 17.66 6.60 1.13
C VAL A 96 16.73 6.83 2.32
N ALA A 97 17.27 7.27 3.45
CA ALA A 97 16.45 7.61 4.59
C ALA A 97 15.45 8.72 4.24
N LEU A 98 14.19 8.52 4.62
CA LEU A 98 13.13 9.50 4.41
C LEU A 98 12.93 10.35 5.66
N ASN A 99 12.62 11.64 5.46
CA ASN A 99 12.20 12.53 6.54
C ASN A 99 10.71 12.31 6.90
N PHE A 100 10.24 13.03 7.92
CA PHE A 100 8.87 12.89 8.41
C PHE A 100 7.80 13.25 7.36
N GLU A 101 8.01 14.31 6.58
CA GLU A 101 7.06 14.76 5.54
C GLU A 101 6.95 13.77 4.37
N GLN A 102 8.07 13.15 4.00
CA GLN A 102 8.11 12.11 2.97
C GLN A 102 7.39 10.86 3.47
N TRP A 103 7.63 10.46 4.72
CA TRP A 103 6.92 9.34 5.36
C TRP A 103 5.42 9.57 5.47
N SER A 104 4.98 10.79 5.82
CA SER A 104 3.55 11.10 5.92
C SER A 104 2.86 10.98 4.56
N THR A 105 3.51 11.43 3.49
CA THR A 105 3.03 11.27 2.10
C THR A 105 2.91 9.80 1.72
N VAL A 106 3.96 9.01 1.99
CA VAL A 106 3.99 7.57 1.73
C VAL A 106 2.83 6.86 2.44
N ILE A 107 2.67 7.10 3.75
CA ILE A 107 1.61 6.47 4.55
C ILE A 107 0.22 6.88 4.02
N LEU A 108 0.02 8.16 3.72
CA LEU A 108 -1.26 8.67 3.21
C LEU A 108 -1.64 7.95 1.91
N LEU A 109 -0.73 7.92 0.93
CA LEU A 109 -0.96 7.26 -0.36
C LEU A 109 -1.19 5.76 -0.19
N SER A 110 -0.45 5.09 0.70
CA SER A 110 -0.63 3.66 0.93
C SER A 110 -1.96 3.31 1.56
N VAL A 111 -2.50 4.14 2.45
CA VAL A 111 -3.81 3.90 3.06
C VAL A 111 -4.95 4.14 2.07
N LEU A 112 -4.77 5.02 1.06
CA LEU A 112 -5.79 5.28 0.03
C LEU A 112 -6.18 4.04 -0.79
N ILE A 113 -5.36 2.98 -0.83
CA ILE A 113 -5.75 1.73 -1.48
C ILE A 113 -6.99 1.11 -0.82
N ILE A 114 -7.18 1.32 0.48
CA ILE A 114 -8.31 0.76 1.23
C ILE A 114 -9.65 1.24 0.65
N PRO A 115 -9.97 2.54 0.67
CA PRO A 115 -11.24 3.03 0.15
C PRO A 115 -11.39 2.80 -1.35
N LEU A 116 -10.31 2.87 -2.15
CA LEU A 116 -10.39 2.63 -3.59
C LEU A 116 -10.85 1.20 -3.92
N VAL A 117 -10.29 0.20 -3.25
CA VAL A 117 -10.67 -1.20 -3.46
C VAL A 117 -12.04 -1.49 -2.85
N ASP A 118 -12.34 -0.94 -1.67
CA ASP A 118 -13.65 -1.16 -1.04
C ASP A 118 -14.79 -0.52 -1.84
N PHE A 119 -14.59 0.65 -2.45
CA PHE A 119 -15.53 1.26 -3.38
C PHE A 119 -15.84 0.31 -4.54
N MET A 120 -14.82 -0.24 -5.21
CA MET A 120 -15.01 -1.20 -6.30
C MET A 120 -15.74 -2.48 -5.86
N LYS A 121 -15.50 -2.95 -4.63
CA LYS A 121 -16.25 -4.09 -4.06
C LYS A 121 -17.74 -3.79 -3.87
N ILE A 122 -18.09 -2.55 -3.53
CA ILE A 122 -19.50 -2.14 -3.41
C ILE A 122 -20.19 -2.20 -4.79
N PHE A 123 -19.58 -1.65 -5.84
CA PHE A 123 -20.13 -1.74 -7.20
C PHE A 123 -20.25 -3.17 -7.69
N ALA A 124 -19.24 -4.01 -7.41
CA ALA A 124 -19.28 -5.42 -7.77
C ALA A 124 -20.46 -6.16 -7.09
N ARG A 125 -20.77 -5.83 -5.83
CA ARG A 125 -21.93 -6.40 -5.12
C ARG A 125 -23.27 -5.92 -5.67
N LEU A 126 -23.37 -4.63 -6.01
CA LEU A 126 -24.61 -4.08 -6.60
C LEU A 126 -24.93 -4.80 -7.92
N ARG A 127 -23.92 -5.02 -8.77
CA ARG A 127 -24.09 -5.74 -10.03
C ARG A 127 -24.38 -7.24 -9.88
N GLN A 128 -24.01 -7.85 -8.74
CA GLN A 128 -24.35 -9.26 -8.44
C GLN A 128 -25.74 -9.45 -7.83
N LYS A 129 -26.38 -8.39 -7.30
CA LYS A 129 -27.76 -8.45 -6.77
C LYS A 129 -28.84 -8.33 -7.85
N GLU A 130 -28.46 -7.96 -9.08
CA GLU A 130 -29.36 -7.82 -10.23
C GLU A 130 -29.55 -9.13 -11.02
N TYR A 131 -29.01 -10.25 -10.54
CA TYR A 131 -29.22 -11.62 -11.04
C TYR A 131 -29.67 -12.52 -9.90
#